data_AF-A0A6P2QWY0-F1
#
_entry.id   AF-A0A6P2QWY0-F1
#
_cell.length_a   1.000
_cell.length_b   1.000
_cell.length_c   1.000
_cell.angle_alpha   90.00
_cell.angle_beta   90.00
_cell.angle_gamma   90.00
#
_symmetry.space_group_name_H-M   'P 1'
#
loop_
_entity.id
_entity.type
_entity.pdbx_description
1 polymer ?
#
loop_
_entity_poly.entity_id
_entity_poly.type
_entity_poly.pdbx_seq_one_letter_code
_entity_poly.pdbx_strand_id
1 'polypeptide(L)'
;MRNGIRFAALLGWVLLAGNAAADVPPKPPGPVVMVHFDYYEKDKARLHGLEQRLDRAVKRAGAGELGETELHRDGNDGYLYLYGASADRLYAVARPILKSSGWLTGAEVTLRRDAGAETFPLRGDGAR
;
A
#
# COMPACT_ATOMS: atom_id res chain seq x y z
N MET A 1 42.31 11.34 -61.59
CA MET A 1 43.70 11.36 -61.10
C MET A 1 43.71 11.96 -59.70
N ARG A 2 44.15 11.16 -58.71
CA ARG A 2 44.98 11.47 -57.54
C ARG A 2 44.68 12.72 -56.67
N ASN A 3 44.44 12.41 -55.37
CA ASN A 3 44.79 13.14 -54.14
C ASN A 3 44.24 14.57 -53.97
N GLY A 4 43.79 15.01 -52.81
CA GLY A 4 44.14 14.74 -51.41
C GLY A 4 43.72 16.03 -50.66
N ILE A 5 43.37 15.99 -49.39
CA ILE A 5 44.13 16.66 -48.32
C ILE A 5 43.35 16.39 -47.04
N ARG A 6 44.08 15.90 -46.04
CA ARG A 6 43.63 15.64 -44.68
C ARG A 6 43.47 16.98 -43.97
N PHE A 7 42.27 17.27 -43.46
CA PHE A 7 42.09 18.27 -42.41
C PHE A 7 41.90 17.56 -41.08
N ALA A 8 42.96 17.59 -40.28
CA ALA A 8 42.87 17.34 -38.86
C ALA A 8 42.22 18.58 -38.21
N ALA A 9 41.14 18.37 -37.46
CA ALA A 9 40.62 19.35 -36.52
C ALA A 9 40.29 18.62 -35.21
N LEU A 10 41.19 18.79 -34.24
CA LEU A 10 40.94 18.55 -32.82
C LEU A 10 39.88 19.56 -32.36
N LEU A 11 38.78 19.09 -31.79
CA LEU A 11 37.93 19.94 -30.93
C LEU A 11 37.47 19.15 -29.71
N GLY A 12 37.57 19.81 -28.57
CA GLY A 12 37.67 19.23 -27.23
C GLY A 12 36.45 18.47 -26.74
N TRP A 13 36.71 17.44 -25.95
CA TRP A 13 35.73 16.86 -25.05
C TRP A 13 35.45 17.85 -23.93
N VAL A 14 34.31 18.53 -23.98
CA VAL A 14 33.75 19.20 -22.81
C VAL A 14 33.02 18.12 -21.99
N LEU A 15 33.65 17.69 -20.90
CA LEU A 15 32.96 16.94 -19.85
C LEU A 15 32.04 17.92 -19.12
N LEU A 16 30.78 17.99 -19.55
CA LEU A 16 29.74 18.63 -18.75
C LEU A 16 29.36 17.64 -17.64
N ALA A 17 29.97 17.81 -16.46
CA ALA A 17 29.53 17.14 -15.24
C ALA A 17 28.16 17.72 -14.83
N GLY A 18 27.11 17.24 -15.46
CA GLY A 18 25.74 17.46 -15.00
C GLY A 18 25.56 16.71 -13.68
N ASN A 19 25.46 17.44 -12.58
CA ASN A 19 24.90 16.93 -11.34
C ASN A 19 23.42 16.66 -11.60
N ALA A 20 23.09 15.50 -12.17
CA ALA A 20 21.76 14.95 -12.02
C ALA A 20 21.63 14.57 -10.54
N ALA A 21 21.06 15.47 -9.74
CA ALA A 21 20.35 15.04 -8.55
C ALA A 21 19.33 14.03 -9.08
N ALA A 22 19.63 12.74 -8.93
CA ALA A 22 18.69 11.70 -9.25
C ALA A 22 17.42 12.04 -8.47
N ASP A 23 16.32 12.33 -9.17
CA ASP A 23 15.00 12.40 -8.57
C ASP A 23 14.88 11.13 -7.74
N VAL A 24 14.88 11.28 -6.41
CA VAL A 24 14.60 10.16 -5.52
C VAL A 24 13.21 9.71 -5.95
N PRO A 25 13.05 8.46 -6.44
CA PRO A 25 11.75 8.00 -6.87
C PRO A 25 10.78 8.28 -5.73
N PRO A 26 9.60 8.87 -6.00
CA PRO A 26 8.67 9.22 -4.96
C PRO A 26 8.47 7.99 -4.08
N LYS A 27 8.57 8.18 -2.75
CA LYS A 27 8.33 7.12 -1.78
C LYS A 27 7.09 6.36 -2.25
N PRO A 28 7.15 5.03 -2.39
CA PRO A 28 5.97 4.25 -2.76
C PRO A 28 4.81 4.71 -1.88
N PRO A 29 3.63 4.96 -2.45
CA PRO A 29 2.50 5.40 -1.66
C PRO A 29 2.35 4.40 -0.52
N GLY A 30 2.43 4.90 0.71
CA GLY A 30 2.19 4.07 1.90
C GLY A 30 0.77 3.49 1.84
N PRO A 31 0.40 2.64 2.81
CA PRO A 31 -0.94 2.08 2.82
C PRO A 31 -1.98 3.19 2.82
N VAL A 32 -3.00 3.01 1.99
CA VAL A 32 -4.12 3.95 1.85
C VAL A 32 -5.31 3.54 2.70
N VAL A 33 -5.33 2.27 3.14
CA VAL A 33 -6.24 1.75 4.18
C VAL A 33 -5.40 1.01 5.21
N MET A 34 -5.61 1.32 6.48
CA MET A 34 -5.04 0.61 7.62
C MET A 34 -6.18 0.16 8.53
N VAL A 35 -6.12 -1.08 9.01
CA VAL A 35 -7.08 -1.62 9.98
C VAL A 35 -6.32 -2.04 11.22
N HIS A 36 -6.57 -1.36 12.33
CA HIS A 36 -6.06 -1.66 13.66
C HIS A 36 -7.10 -2.52 14.42
N PHE A 37 -6.68 -3.62 15.04
CA PHE A 37 -7.57 -4.53 15.75
C PHE A 37 -6.85 -5.27 16.88
N ASP A 38 -7.60 -5.64 17.92
CA ASP A 38 -7.09 -6.53 18.96
C ASP A 38 -6.83 -7.93 18.38
N TYR A 39 -5.63 -8.47 18.61
CA TYR A 39 -5.23 -9.79 18.12
C TYR A 39 -4.69 -10.68 19.24
N TYR A 40 -5.19 -11.91 19.31
CA TYR A 40 -4.65 -12.96 20.17
C TYR A 40 -4.19 -14.16 19.34
N GLU A 41 -3.18 -14.90 19.79
CA GLU A 41 -2.63 -16.05 19.05
C GLU A 41 -3.69 -17.11 18.67
N LYS A 42 -4.71 -17.30 19.52
CA LYS A 42 -5.85 -18.19 19.26
C LYS A 42 -6.62 -17.84 17.97
N ASP A 43 -6.54 -16.59 17.50
CA ASP A 43 -7.25 -16.09 16.33
C ASP A 43 -6.41 -16.18 15.04
N LYS A 44 -5.17 -16.69 15.10
CA LYS A 44 -4.25 -16.82 13.94
C LYS A 44 -4.89 -17.43 12.70
N ALA A 45 -5.62 -18.53 12.86
CA ALA A 45 -6.29 -19.20 11.73
C ALA A 45 -7.41 -18.34 11.12
N ARG A 46 -8.13 -17.58 11.95
CA ARG A 46 -9.21 -16.68 11.52
C ARG A 46 -8.64 -15.47 10.79
N LEU A 47 -7.55 -14.91 11.31
CA LEU A 47 -6.80 -13.84 10.67
C LEU A 47 -6.31 -14.29 9.29
N HIS A 48 -5.68 -15.46 9.18
CA HIS A 48 -5.22 -15.96 7.89
C HIS A 48 -6.36 -16.13 6.87
N GLY A 49 -7.51 -16.64 7.31
CA GLY A 49 -8.70 -16.72 6.46
C GLY A 49 -9.21 -15.34 6.01
N LEU A 50 -9.15 -14.34 6.89
CA LEU A 50 -9.51 -12.96 6.56
C LEU A 50 -8.53 -12.35 5.54
N GLU A 51 -7.22 -12.48 5.75
CA GLU A 51 -6.17 -12.00 4.85
C GLU A 51 -6.38 -12.53 3.43
N GLN A 52 -6.57 -13.84 3.28
CA GLN A 52 -6.81 -14.43 1.96
C GLN A 52 -8.10 -13.92 1.29
N ARG A 53 -9.16 -13.67 2.06
CA ARG A 53 -10.42 -13.13 1.53
C ARG A 53 -10.24 -11.70 1.05
N LEU A 54 -9.56 -10.87 1.84
CA LEU A 54 -9.24 -9.48 1.49
C LEU A 54 -8.37 -9.43 0.24
N ASP A 55 -7.22 -10.11 0.25
CA ASP A 55 -6.27 -10.11 -0.85
C ASP A 55 -6.91 -10.51 -2.18
N ARG A 56 -7.65 -11.63 -2.19
CA ARG A 56 -8.38 -12.08 -3.40
C ARG A 56 -9.40 -11.06 -3.87
N ALA A 57 -10.15 -10.42 -2.97
CA ALA A 57 -11.21 -9.49 -3.34
C ALA A 57 -10.64 -8.18 -3.91
N VAL A 58 -9.63 -7.60 -3.26
CA VAL A 58 -9.04 -6.33 -3.70
C VAL A 58 -8.27 -6.50 -5.01
N LYS A 59 -7.57 -7.62 -5.20
CA LYS A 59 -6.90 -7.96 -6.47
C LYS A 59 -7.90 -8.22 -7.59
N ARG A 60 -8.96 -8.99 -7.33
CA ARG A 60 -10.01 -9.26 -8.34
C ARG A 60 -10.74 -8.00 -8.78
N ALA A 61 -10.97 -7.07 -7.85
CA ALA A 61 -11.54 -5.77 -8.18
C ALA A 61 -10.53 -4.83 -8.88
N GLY A 62 -9.24 -5.18 -8.93
CA GLY A 62 -8.17 -4.27 -9.36
C GLY A 62 -8.08 -3.01 -8.49
N ALA A 63 -8.51 -3.10 -7.23
CA ALA A 63 -8.57 -1.97 -6.28
C ALA A 63 -7.26 -1.74 -5.54
N GLY A 64 -6.45 -2.79 -5.42
CA GLY A 64 -5.22 -2.77 -4.66
C GLY A 64 -4.77 -4.16 -4.26
N GLU A 65 -3.95 -4.20 -3.22
CA GLU A 65 -3.39 -5.42 -2.65
C GLU A 65 -3.33 -5.34 -1.12
N LEU A 66 -3.30 -6.51 -0.48
CA LEU A 66 -3.00 -6.64 0.93
C LEU A 66 -1.47 -6.73 1.09
N GLY A 67 -0.91 -5.87 1.95
CA GLY A 67 0.50 -5.91 2.34
C GLY A 67 0.76 -6.90 3.47
N GLU A 68 1.94 -6.81 4.07
CA GLU A 68 2.28 -7.61 5.25
C GLU A 68 1.39 -7.25 6.44
N THR A 69 0.95 -8.25 7.20
CA THR A 69 0.23 -8.06 8.46
C THR A 69 1.24 -7.91 9.59
N GLU A 70 1.07 -6.88 10.41
CA GLU A 70 1.90 -6.66 11.60
C GLU A 70 1.13 -7.15 12.83
N LEU A 71 1.77 -7.96 13.67
CA LEU A 71 1.20 -8.49 14.91
C LEU A 71 2.17 -8.23 16.05
N HIS A 72 1.71 -7.60 17.11
CA HIS A 72 2.55 -7.36 18.29
C HIS A 72 2.57 -8.60 19.20
N ARG A 73 3.75 -8.88 19.76
CA ARG A 73 4.02 -10.12 20.53
C ARG A 73 3.33 -10.18 21.88
N ASP A 74 2.94 -9.04 22.43
CA ASP A 74 2.14 -8.93 23.65
C ASP A 74 0.67 -9.35 23.42
N GLY A 75 0.27 -9.57 22.17
CA GLY A 75 -0.98 -10.23 21.82
C GLY A 75 -2.20 -9.38 22.14
N ASN A 76 -2.15 -8.09 21.84
CA ASN A 76 -3.31 -7.21 21.95
C ASN A 76 -3.37 -6.14 20.84
N ASP A 77 -2.59 -6.27 19.77
CA ASP A 77 -2.57 -5.32 18.67
C ASP A 77 -2.17 -6.03 17.36
N GLY A 78 -2.84 -5.65 16.28
CA GLY A 78 -2.67 -6.15 14.93
C GLY A 78 -3.05 -5.10 13.89
N TYR A 79 -2.28 -5.06 12.80
CA TYR A 79 -2.49 -4.15 11.68
C TYR A 79 -2.59 -4.89 10.35
N LEU A 80 -3.66 -4.61 9.59
CA LEU A 80 -3.76 -4.92 8.18
C LEU A 80 -3.47 -3.66 7.37
N TYR A 81 -2.51 -3.74 6.45
CA TYR A 81 -2.15 -2.65 5.54
C TYR A 81 -2.64 -2.97 4.12
N LEU A 82 -3.45 -2.10 3.52
CA LEU A 82 -3.87 -2.24 2.12
C LEU A 82 -3.37 -1.07 1.28
N TYR A 83 -2.82 -1.42 0.12
CA TYR A 83 -2.18 -0.51 -0.83
C TYR A 83 -3.02 -0.41 -2.09
N GLY A 84 -3.18 0.81 -2.63
CA GLY A 84 -3.97 1.05 -3.83
C GLY A 84 -4.00 2.54 -4.18
N ALA A 85 -4.53 2.86 -5.36
CA ALA A 85 -4.58 4.24 -5.86
C ALA A 85 -5.67 5.10 -5.19
N SER A 86 -6.67 4.48 -4.56
CA SER A 86 -7.80 5.18 -3.93
C SER A 86 -8.21 4.47 -2.65
N ALA A 87 -8.10 5.16 -1.52
CA ALA A 87 -8.56 4.67 -0.22
C ALA A 87 -10.06 4.32 -0.24
N ASP A 88 -10.88 5.17 -0.86
CA ASP A 88 -12.33 4.98 -0.90
C ASP A 88 -12.72 3.74 -1.72
N ARG A 89 -12.11 3.58 -2.90
CA ARG A 89 -12.37 2.40 -3.73
C ARG A 89 -11.89 1.12 -3.06
N LEU A 90 -10.70 1.15 -2.45
CA LEU A 90 -10.13 0.00 -1.76
C LEU A 90 -10.97 -0.38 -0.53
N TYR A 91 -11.36 0.60 0.27
CA TYR A 91 -12.19 0.38 1.45
C TYR A 91 -13.60 -0.08 1.09
N ALA A 92 -14.21 0.42 0.01
CA ALA A 92 -15.52 -0.06 -0.45
C ALA A 92 -15.53 -1.57 -0.72
N VAL A 93 -14.43 -2.12 -1.23
CA VAL A 93 -14.26 -3.57 -1.46
C VAL A 93 -13.96 -4.32 -0.16
N ALA A 94 -13.08 -3.78 0.69
CA ALA A 94 -12.65 -4.44 1.92
C ALA A 94 -13.72 -4.43 3.03
N ARG A 95 -14.47 -3.33 3.17
CA ARG A 95 -15.45 -3.08 4.24
C ARG A 95 -16.44 -4.24 4.46
N PRO A 96 -17.14 -4.80 3.46
CA PRO A 96 -18.06 -5.91 3.71
C PRO A 96 -17.37 -7.16 4.26
N ILE A 97 -16.12 -7.43 3.84
CA ILE A 97 -15.34 -8.56 4.33
C ILE A 97 -14.93 -8.34 5.78
N LEU A 98 -14.40 -7.17 6.09
CA LEU A 98 -14.02 -6.76 7.45
C LEU A 98 -15.22 -6.85 8.40
N LYS A 99 -16.40 -6.35 7.99
CA LYS A 99 -17.64 -6.44 8.78
C LYS A 99 -18.12 -7.87 8.98
N SER A 100 -18.07 -8.69 7.94
CA SER A 100 -18.52 -10.08 8.02
C SER A 100 -17.66 -10.98 8.92
N SER A 101 -16.49 -10.51 9.36
CA SER A 101 -15.60 -11.28 10.23
C SER A 101 -16.19 -11.47 11.64
N GLY A 102 -17.03 -10.54 12.11
CA GLY A 102 -17.65 -10.56 13.45
C GLY A 102 -16.70 -10.31 14.63
N TRP A 103 -15.46 -10.80 14.55
CA TRP A 103 -14.45 -10.67 15.61
C TRP A 103 -13.66 -9.36 15.57
N LEU A 104 -13.69 -8.62 14.46
CA LEU A 104 -13.11 -7.27 14.34
C LEU A 104 -14.02 -6.15 14.89
N THR A 105 -14.92 -6.48 15.81
CA THR A 105 -15.80 -5.47 16.41
C THR A 105 -14.96 -4.50 17.22
N GLY A 106 -15.08 -3.20 16.91
CA GLY A 106 -14.28 -2.16 17.58
C GLY A 106 -12.93 -1.89 16.91
N ALA A 107 -12.56 -2.63 15.86
CA ALA A 107 -11.39 -2.32 15.04
C ALA A 107 -11.47 -0.89 14.50
N GLU A 108 -10.33 -0.23 14.32
CA GLU A 108 -10.26 1.12 13.77
C GLU A 108 -9.79 1.06 12.32
N VAL A 109 -10.48 1.79 11.44
CA VAL A 109 -10.09 1.93 10.04
C VAL A 109 -9.54 3.33 9.84
N THR A 110 -8.34 3.42 9.29
CA THR A 110 -7.75 4.69 8.83
C THR A 110 -7.70 4.71 7.30
N LEU A 111 -8.30 5.73 6.70
CA LEU A 111 -8.25 6.00 5.26
C LEU A 111 -7.31 7.18 4.99
N ARG A 112 -6.28 6.98 4.18
CA ARG A 112 -5.35 8.03 3.76
C ARG A 112 -5.68 8.47 2.35
N ARG A 113 -6.10 9.72 2.22
CA ARG A 113 -6.42 10.42 0.96
C ARG A 113 -5.45 11.58 0.78
N ASP A 114 -5.50 12.22 -0.38
CA ASP A 114 -4.69 13.43 -0.65
C ASP A 114 -5.03 14.58 0.31
N ALA A 115 -6.29 14.68 0.74
CA ALA A 115 -6.76 15.67 1.71
C ALA A 115 -6.30 15.39 3.16
N GLY A 116 -5.75 14.20 3.45
CA GLY A 116 -5.33 13.80 4.79
C GLY A 116 -5.79 12.39 5.18
N ALA A 117 -5.58 12.04 6.45
CA ALA A 117 -6.00 10.78 7.02
C ALA A 117 -7.25 10.94 7.89
N GLU A 118 -8.16 9.97 7.81
CA GLU A 118 -9.38 9.90 8.62
C GLU A 118 -9.45 8.53 9.29
N THR A 119 -9.61 8.51 10.61
CA THR A 119 -9.74 7.29 11.41
C THR A 119 -11.14 7.19 12.01
N PHE A 120 -11.76 6.03 11.89
CA PHE A 120 -13.09 5.77 12.43
C PHE A 120 -13.26 4.31 12.85
N PRO A 121 -14.15 4.02 13.82
CA PRO A 121 -14.42 2.65 14.23
C PRO A 121 -15.14 1.87 13.13
N LEU A 122 -14.74 0.62 12.93
CA LEU A 122 -15.41 -0.37 12.12
C LEU A 122 -16.72 -0.77 12.81
N ARG A 123 -17.81 -0.12 12.40
CA ARG A 123 -19.14 -0.47 12.91
C ARG A 123 -19.59 -1.79 12.29
N GLY A 124 -19.92 -2.78 13.12
CA GLY A 124 -20.71 -3.93 12.67
C GLY A 124 -22.02 -3.44 12.04
N ASP A 125 -22.52 -4.15 11.03
CA ASP A 125 -23.92 -4.01 10.66
C ASP A 125 -24.68 -4.68 11.80
N GLY A 126 -25.19 -3.89 12.74
CA GLY A 126 -25.81 -4.40 13.96
C GLY A 126 -26.91 -5.41 13.61
N ALA A 127 -26.61 -6.70 13.80
CA ALA A 127 -27.63 -7.72 13.88
C ALA A 127 -28.35 -7.49 15.21
N ARG A 128 -29.54 -6.90 15.13
CA ARG A 128 -30.61 -7.16 16.11
C ARG A 128 -31.29 -8.46 15.74
#